data_AF-A0A0D8XV71-F1
#
_entry.id   AF-A0A0D8XV71-F1
#
_cell.length_a   1.000
_cell.length_b   1.000
_cell.length_c   1.000
_cell.angle_alpha   90.00
_cell.angle_beta   90.00
_cell.angle_gamma   90.00
#
_symmetry.space_group_name_H-M   'P 1'
#
loop_
_entity.id
_entity.type
_entity.pdbx_description
1 polymer ?
#
loop_
_entity_poly.entity_id
_entity_poly.type
_entity_poly.pdbx_seq_one_letter_code
_entity_poly.pdbx_strand_id
1 'polypeptide(L)'
;MTSLLDFLQVNKQKTFRPKKRFPEGTMRYNLHKKAQATLHSGVDLRTAVRLPFKESLDDWIAVHTVDFFNRINLMYGTIADACTKESCPTMSGGSKYEYLWQDGIEYKKPTRLPAPDYVVLLMDWIEIRINDETIFPTCTNVPFPKDFRQICKKILTRLFRVFVHVYIHHFDRLVDIGAEPHVNTLYKHFYFFVTEYNLVSSKELEALVCYPDYLIYSILLKKCEYIYML
;
A
#
# COMPACT_ATOMS: atom_id res chain seq x y z
N MET A 1 17.05 4.70 -16.80
CA MET A 1 15.78 4.20 -16.24
C MET A 1 15.46 5.05 -15.02
N THR A 2 14.41 5.86 -15.08
CA THR A 2 13.91 6.63 -13.92
C THR A 2 13.43 5.66 -12.85
N SER A 3 13.85 5.84 -11.59
CA SER A 3 13.41 4.98 -10.51
C SER A 3 11.90 5.16 -10.27
N LEU A 4 11.26 4.18 -9.64
CA LEU A 4 9.88 4.32 -9.17
C LEU A 4 9.70 5.58 -8.33
N LEU A 5 10.67 5.90 -7.48
CA LEU A 5 10.62 7.13 -6.69
C LEU A 5 10.78 8.39 -7.55
N ASP A 6 11.55 8.37 -8.64
CA ASP A 6 11.68 9.50 -9.56
C ASP A 6 10.38 9.72 -10.35
N PHE A 7 9.77 8.64 -10.88
CA PHE A 7 8.46 8.74 -11.55
C PHE A 7 7.39 9.24 -10.59
N LEU A 8 7.39 8.72 -9.35
CA LEU A 8 6.50 9.16 -8.29
C LEU A 8 6.81 10.61 -7.85
N GLN A 9 8.07 11.03 -7.81
CA GLN A 9 8.47 12.39 -7.46
C GLN A 9 8.11 13.40 -8.55
N VAL A 10 8.29 13.04 -9.82
CA VAL A 10 7.86 13.85 -10.98
C VAL A 10 6.34 14.03 -10.97
N ASN A 11 5.59 12.98 -10.61
CA ASN A 11 4.15 13.03 -10.46
C ASN A 11 3.68 13.45 -9.05
N LYS A 12 4.55 14.00 -8.19
CA LYS A 12 4.19 14.44 -6.83
C LYS A 12 3.00 15.40 -6.81
N GLN A 13 2.84 16.21 -7.85
CA GLN A 13 1.72 17.15 -7.96
C GLN A 13 0.36 16.43 -8.11
N LYS A 14 0.39 15.15 -8.49
CA LYS A 14 -0.77 14.26 -8.64
C LYS A 14 -1.04 13.41 -7.39
N THR A 15 -0.37 13.64 -6.26
CA THR A 15 -0.70 12.90 -5.02
C THR A 15 -2.14 13.21 -4.61
N PHE A 16 -2.96 12.18 -4.36
CA PHE A 16 -4.37 12.37 -3.98
C PHE A 16 -4.51 13.10 -2.62
N ARG A 17 -3.64 12.77 -1.65
CA ARG A 17 -3.41 13.53 -0.39
C ARG A 17 -1.98 14.04 -0.26
N PRO A 18 -1.70 15.11 0.52
CA PRO A 18 -0.34 15.58 0.78
C PRO A 18 0.58 14.45 1.28
N LYS A 19 1.81 14.39 0.74
CA LYS A 19 2.79 13.36 1.15
C LYS A 19 3.20 13.56 2.62
N LYS A 20 2.99 12.55 3.45
CA LYS A 20 3.53 12.50 4.82
C LYS A 20 5.04 12.32 4.79
N ARG A 21 5.76 13.11 5.60
CA ARG A 21 7.21 13.02 5.76
C ARG A 21 7.57 12.59 7.18
N PHE A 22 8.65 11.84 7.31
CA PHE A 22 9.29 11.65 8.61
C PHE A 22 10.14 12.90 8.91
N PRO A 23 10.06 13.48 10.12
CA PRO A 23 10.90 14.62 10.47
C PRO A 23 12.38 14.27 10.38
N GLU A 24 13.18 15.16 9.78
CA GLU A 24 14.62 14.93 9.63
C GLU A 24 15.31 14.81 10.98
N GLY A 25 16.36 13.99 11.05
CA GLY A 25 17.08 13.72 12.30
C GLY A 25 16.39 12.69 13.23
N THR A 26 15.19 12.21 12.91
CA THR A 26 14.53 11.16 13.70
C THR A 26 15.04 9.76 13.36
N MET A 27 14.92 8.82 14.31
CA MET A 27 15.25 7.40 14.09
C MET A 27 14.48 6.82 12.89
N ARG A 28 13.17 7.12 12.79
CA ARG A 28 12.33 6.64 11.69
C ARG A 28 12.69 7.25 10.34
N TYR A 29 13.14 8.50 10.31
CA TYR A 29 13.69 9.09 9.09
C TYR A 29 14.93 8.34 8.60
N ASN A 30 15.85 8.01 9.52
CA ASN A 30 17.04 7.23 9.19
C ASN A 30 16.68 5.82 8.73
N LEU A 31 15.73 5.17 9.42
CA LEU A 31 15.25 3.83 9.07
C LEU A 31 14.55 3.81 7.70
N HIS A 32 13.75 4.85 7.39
CA HIS A 32 13.15 5.04 6.08
C HIS A 32 14.21 5.22 4.98
N LYS A 33 15.26 6.02 5.22
CA LYS A 33 16.37 6.16 4.27
C LYS A 33 17.11 4.85 4.05
N LYS A 34 17.37 4.07 5.11
CA LYS A 34 17.96 2.73 4.99
C LYS A 34 17.11 1.82 4.12
N ALA A 35 15.79 1.77 4.36
CA ALA A 35 14.86 0.97 3.57
C ALA A 35 14.88 1.37 2.08
N GLN A 36 14.87 2.68 1.79
CA GLN A 36 14.96 3.17 0.41
C GLN A 36 16.30 2.84 -0.24
N ALA A 37 17.42 2.99 0.46
CA ALA A 37 18.73 2.66 -0.07
C ALA A 37 18.82 1.17 -0.46
N THR A 38 18.34 0.28 0.40
CA THR A 38 18.29 -1.17 0.12
C THR A 38 17.38 -1.49 -1.06
N LEU A 39 16.24 -0.81 -1.19
CA LEU A 39 15.36 -0.99 -2.35
C LEU A 39 16.04 -0.59 -3.68
N HIS A 40 16.98 0.35 -3.65
CA HIS A 40 17.67 0.87 -4.83
C HIS A 40 19.00 0.19 -5.15
N SER A 41 19.59 -0.58 -4.23
CA SER A 41 20.88 -1.24 -4.45
C SER A 41 20.80 -2.51 -5.29
N GLY A 42 19.62 -2.83 -5.84
CA GLY A 42 19.42 -3.99 -6.72
C GLY A 42 19.36 -5.33 -5.98
N VAL A 43 19.28 -5.30 -4.64
CA VAL A 43 19.08 -6.52 -3.83
C VAL A 43 17.69 -7.10 -4.06
N ASP A 44 17.56 -8.41 -3.86
CA ASP A 44 16.27 -9.08 -3.93
C ASP A 44 15.26 -8.47 -2.93
N LEU A 45 14.04 -8.22 -3.40
CA LEU A 45 12.99 -7.54 -2.61
C LEU A 45 12.63 -8.30 -1.33
N ARG A 46 12.74 -9.64 -1.29
CA ARG A 46 12.49 -10.41 -0.05
C ARG A 46 13.55 -10.12 1.00
N THR A 47 14.78 -9.86 0.57
CA THR A 47 15.86 -9.47 1.48
C THR A 47 15.69 -8.02 1.93
N ALA A 48 15.22 -7.14 1.03
CA ALA A 48 15.03 -5.72 1.32
C ALA A 48 13.97 -5.44 2.40
N VAL A 49 12.98 -6.32 2.57
CA VAL A 49 11.91 -6.15 3.58
C VAL A 49 12.26 -6.68 4.97
N ARG A 50 13.40 -7.37 5.12
CA ARG A 50 13.81 -7.94 6.41
C ARG A 50 14.19 -6.85 7.40
N LEU A 51 13.82 -7.07 8.66
CA LEU A 51 14.12 -6.19 9.77
C LEU A 51 15.65 -6.03 9.88
N PRO A 52 16.20 -4.81 9.83
CA PRO A 52 17.63 -4.63 9.99
C PRO A 52 18.08 -5.00 11.41
N PHE A 53 19.34 -5.43 11.54
CA PHE A 53 19.90 -5.86 12.81
C PHE A 53 19.81 -4.76 13.88
N LYS A 54 19.35 -5.13 15.09
CA LYS A 54 19.14 -4.25 16.25
C LYS A 54 18.07 -3.16 16.07
N GLU A 55 17.24 -3.21 15.04
CA GLU A 55 16.09 -2.31 14.90
C GLU A 55 14.83 -2.88 15.55
N SER A 56 13.91 -1.99 15.92
CA SER A 56 12.60 -2.34 16.47
C SER A 56 11.64 -2.77 15.37
N LEU A 57 10.96 -3.92 15.56
CA LEU A 57 9.97 -4.42 14.61
C LEU A 57 8.79 -3.44 14.45
N ASP A 58 8.35 -2.81 15.54
CA ASP A 58 7.21 -1.89 15.48
C ASP A 58 7.58 -0.60 14.75
N ASP A 59 8.81 -0.10 14.92
CA ASP A 59 9.32 1.03 14.13
C ASP A 59 9.48 0.67 12.65
N TRP A 60 9.92 -0.56 12.35
CA TRP A 60 10.02 -1.05 10.97
C TRP A 60 8.65 -1.12 10.29
N ILE A 61 7.65 -1.66 10.98
CA ILE A 61 6.25 -1.69 10.53
C ILE A 61 5.69 -0.27 10.38
N ALA A 62 5.99 0.63 11.32
CA ALA A 62 5.52 2.02 11.26
C ALA A 62 6.06 2.74 10.02
N VAL A 63 7.36 2.61 9.76
CA VAL A 63 8.04 3.22 8.61
C VAL A 63 7.45 2.72 7.30
N HIS A 64 7.25 1.40 7.16
CA HIS A 64 6.70 0.82 5.94
C HIS A 64 5.22 1.14 5.75
N THR A 65 4.43 1.15 6.82
CA THR A 65 3.01 1.51 6.75
C THR A 65 2.82 2.91 6.18
N VAL A 66 3.64 3.88 6.62
CA VAL A 66 3.61 5.26 6.11
C VAL A 66 4.19 5.35 4.69
N ASP A 67 5.26 4.60 4.35
CA ASP A 67 5.79 4.55 2.98
C ASP A 67 4.75 4.00 1.99
N PHE A 68 4.10 2.89 2.32
CA PHE A 68 3.05 2.30 1.50
C PHE A 68 1.85 3.23 1.35
N PHE A 69 1.38 3.85 2.44
CA PHE A 69 0.33 4.86 2.36
C PHE A 69 0.69 5.94 1.33
N ASN A 70 1.87 6.55 1.45
CA ASN A 70 2.30 7.62 0.54
C ASN A 70 2.38 7.16 -0.93
N ARG A 71 2.94 5.98 -1.17
CA ARG A 71 3.15 5.46 -2.53
C ARG A 71 1.85 4.99 -3.19
N ILE A 72 0.94 4.39 -2.42
CA ILE A 72 -0.39 3.98 -2.90
C ILE A 72 -1.30 5.19 -3.12
N ASN A 73 -1.25 6.18 -2.23
CA ASN A 73 -1.95 7.45 -2.38
C ASN A 73 -1.54 8.18 -3.67
N LEU A 74 -0.26 8.12 -4.03
CA LEU A 74 0.23 8.65 -5.29
C LEU A 74 -0.17 7.79 -6.49
N MET A 75 -0.03 6.47 -6.41
CA MET A 75 -0.52 5.55 -7.44
C MET A 75 -1.98 5.84 -7.79
N TYR A 76 -2.86 5.93 -6.79
CA TYR A 76 -4.27 6.24 -7.00
C TYR A 76 -4.45 7.62 -7.62
N GLY A 77 -3.69 8.63 -7.17
CA GLY A 77 -3.74 9.97 -7.75
C GLY A 77 -3.36 10.06 -9.23
N THR A 78 -2.61 9.10 -9.77
CA THR A 78 -2.34 9.03 -11.23
C THR A 78 -3.50 8.54 -12.09
N ILE A 79 -4.50 7.90 -11.47
CA ILE A 79 -5.69 7.35 -12.15
C ILE A 79 -7.01 7.97 -11.68
N ALA A 80 -6.97 8.87 -10.69
CA ALA A 80 -8.16 9.39 -10.01
C ALA A 80 -9.11 10.16 -10.95
N ASP A 81 -8.59 10.72 -12.05
CA ASP A 81 -9.37 11.35 -13.12
C ASP A 81 -10.25 10.36 -13.89
N ALA A 82 -9.84 9.09 -13.94
CA ALA A 82 -10.59 8.01 -14.61
C ALA A 82 -11.46 7.19 -13.66
N CYS A 83 -11.28 7.30 -12.33
CA CYS A 83 -12.08 6.59 -11.33
C CYS A 83 -13.27 7.45 -10.90
N THR A 84 -14.39 7.32 -11.61
CA THR A 84 -15.61 8.12 -11.41
C THR A 84 -16.74 7.29 -10.80
N LYS A 85 -17.82 7.94 -10.35
CA LYS A 85 -18.99 7.23 -9.81
C LYS A 85 -19.73 6.45 -10.89
N GLU A 86 -19.62 6.91 -12.13
CA GLU A 86 -20.20 6.31 -13.32
C GLU A 86 -19.39 5.10 -13.78
N SER A 87 -18.06 5.21 -13.83
CA SER A 87 -17.18 4.10 -14.21
C SER A 87 -17.07 3.04 -13.10
N CYS A 88 -17.09 3.47 -11.84
CA CYS A 88 -16.87 2.62 -10.68
C CYS A 88 -17.93 2.86 -9.59
N PRO A 89 -19.21 2.48 -9.84
CA PRO A 89 -20.32 2.73 -8.92
C PRO A 89 -20.22 1.94 -7.61
N THR A 90 -19.35 0.94 -7.56
CA THR A 90 -19.04 0.16 -6.36
C THR A 90 -17.53 -0.05 -6.21
N MET A 91 -17.03 0.02 -4.96
CA MET A 91 -15.66 -0.39 -4.66
C MET A 91 -15.53 -1.92 -4.75
N SER A 92 -14.87 -2.41 -5.80
CA SER A 92 -14.81 -3.85 -6.10
C SER A 92 -13.45 -4.30 -6.61
N GLY A 93 -13.19 -5.60 -6.44
CA GLY A 93 -12.14 -6.35 -7.10
C GLY A 93 -12.72 -7.28 -8.18
N GLY A 94 -13.25 -6.69 -9.23
CA GLY A 94 -14.00 -7.40 -10.27
C GLY A 94 -15.36 -7.91 -9.77
N SER A 95 -15.91 -8.92 -10.44
CA SER A 95 -17.21 -9.50 -10.09
C SER A 95 -17.20 -10.35 -8.81
N LYS A 96 -16.02 -10.78 -8.35
CA LYS A 96 -15.86 -11.72 -7.23
C LYS A 96 -15.82 -11.04 -5.86
N TYR A 97 -15.31 -9.81 -5.77
CA TYR A 97 -15.10 -9.12 -4.49
C TYR A 97 -15.76 -7.75 -4.52
N GLU A 98 -16.61 -7.49 -3.52
CA GLU A 98 -17.17 -6.17 -3.23
C GLU A 98 -16.70 -5.71 -1.84
N TYR A 99 -16.20 -4.48 -1.74
CA TYR A 99 -15.66 -3.92 -0.52
C TYR A 99 -16.60 -2.86 0.06
N LEU A 100 -17.18 -3.17 1.22
CA LEU A 100 -18.06 -2.25 1.95
C LEU A 100 -17.24 -1.36 2.90
N TRP A 101 -17.67 -0.11 3.06
CA TRP A 101 -17.08 0.83 4.00
C TRP A 101 -17.75 0.73 5.37
N GLN A 102 -16.94 0.87 6.41
CA GLN A 102 -17.40 0.97 7.79
C GLN A 102 -16.29 1.62 8.64
N ASP A 103 -16.61 2.70 9.33
CA ASP A 103 -15.68 3.38 10.25
C ASP A 103 -16.16 3.39 11.70
N GLY A 104 -17.42 3.02 11.95
CA GLY A 104 -18.02 2.99 13.28
C GLY A 104 -18.43 4.35 13.83
N ILE A 105 -18.22 5.43 13.07
CA ILE A 105 -18.57 6.81 13.45
C ILE A 105 -19.75 7.26 12.59
N GLU A 106 -19.49 7.63 11.34
CA GLU A 106 -20.50 8.04 10.36
C GLU A 106 -21.14 6.81 9.71
N TYR A 107 -20.33 5.82 9.35
CA TYR A 107 -20.76 4.58 8.73
C TYR A 107 -20.75 3.45 9.76
N LYS A 108 -21.83 3.37 10.55
CA LYS A 108 -21.99 2.38 11.63
C LYS A 108 -22.16 0.94 11.12
N LYS A 109 -22.75 0.77 9.94
CA LYS A 109 -22.95 -0.53 9.28
C LYS A 109 -22.11 -0.60 8.01
N PRO A 110 -21.76 -1.80 7.51
CA PRO A 110 -21.14 -1.95 6.19
C PRO A 110 -22.01 -1.31 5.10
N THR A 111 -21.46 -0.31 4.41
CA THR A 111 -22.18 0.51 3.42
C THR A 111 -21.50 0.40 2.06
N ARG A 112 -22.31 0.22 1.01
CA ARG A 112 -21.86 0.28 -0.39
C ARG A 112 -21.55 1.72 -0.75
N LEU A 113 -20.39 1.93 -1.35
CA LEU A 113 -19.96 3.24 -1.85
C LEU A 113 -19.35 3.08 -3.25
N PRO A 114 -19.47 4.12 -4.10
CA PRO A 114 -18.62 4.24 -5.28
C PRO A 114 -17.14 4.13 -4.93
N ALA A 115 -16.34 3.55 -5.82
CA ALA A 115 -14.92 3.38 -5.59
C ALA A 115 -14.18 4.70 -5.27
N PRO A 116 -14.40 5.84 -5.98
CA PRO A 116 -13.74 7.09 -5.60
C PRO A 116 -14.09 7.57 -4.20
N ASP A 117 -15.37 7.51 -3.83
CA ASP A 117 -15.83 7.91 -2.48
C ASP A 117 -15.21 7.00 -1.39
N TYR A 118 -15.14 5.69 -1.66
CA TYR A 118 -14.48 4.73 -0.76
C TYR A 118 -13.01 5.08 -0.54
N VAL A 119 -12.26 5.35 -1.62
CA VAL A 119 -10.82 5.63 -1.54
C VAL A 119 -10.56 6.95 -0.83
N VAL A 120 -11.41 7.97 -1.03
CA VAL A 120 -11.36 9.24 -0.28
C VAL A 120 -11.43 8.96 1.23
N LEU A 121 -12.50 8.30 1.67
CA LEU A 121 -12.71 7.97 3.09
C LEU A 121 -11.59 7.09 3.65
N LEU A 122 -11.09 6.14 2.84
CA LEU A 122 -9.98 5.30 3.23
C LEU A 122 -8.71 6.10 3.49
N MET A 123 -8.31 6.97 2.56
CA MET A 123 -7.07 7.74 2.70
C MET A 123 -7.16 8.69 3.90
N ASP A 124 -8.31 9.33 4.13
CA ASP A 124 -8.53 10.19 5.31
C ASP A 124 -8.46 9.41 6.61
N TRP A 125 -9.11 8.24 6.64
CA TRP A 125 -9.10 7.35 7.80
C TRP A 125 -7.69 6.86 8.16
N ILE A 126 -6.84 6.60 7.16
CA ILE A 126 -5.43 6.23 7.37
C ILE A 126 -4.63 7.45 7.80
N GLU A 127 -4.79 8.59 7.12
CA GLU A 127 -4.05 9.83 7.39
C GLU A 127 -4.20 10.28 8.84
N ILE A 128 -5.44 10.31 9.36
CA ILE A 128 -5.71 10.64 10.76
C ILE A 128 -4.95 9.70 11.70
N ARG A 129 -4.93 8.39 11.42
CA ARG A 129 -4.27 7.39 12.28
C ARG A 129 -2.77 7.48 12.25
N ILE A 130 -2.17 7.63 11.07
CA ILE A 130 -0.72 7.71 10.98
C ILE A 130 -0.21 9.01 11.59
N ASN A 131 -1.03 10.07 11.63
CA ASN A 131 -0.70 11.37 12.25
C ASN A 131 -1.02 11.45 13.75
N ASP A 132 -1.75 10.49 14.30
CA ASP A 132 -2.03 10.41 15.73
C ASP A 132 -0.77 9.93 16.48
N GLU A 133 -0.17 10.81 17.29
CA GLU A 133 1.03 10.48 18.08
C GLU A 133 0.76 9.44 19.17
N THR A 134 -0.49 9.18 19.54
CA THR A 134 -0.85 8.09 20.44
C THR A 134 -0.77 6.72 19.76
N ILE A 135 -0.83 6.69 18.42
CA ILE A 135 -0.72 5.48 17.60
C ILE A 135 0.67 5.36 16.98
N PHE A 136 1.20 6.46 16.43
CA PHE A 136 2.51 6.56 15.77
C PHE A 136 3.41 7.57 16.51
N PRO A 137 3.88 7.25 17.73
CA PRO A 137 4.61 8.17 18.60
C PRO A 137 5.90 8.67 17.96
N THR A 138 6.14 9.97 17.86
CA THR A 138 7.33 10.53 17.18
C THR A 138 8.62 10.41 18.00
N CYS A 139 8.50 10.27 19.33
CA CYS A 139 9.62 10.12 20.26
C CYS A 139 9.91 8.65 20.57
N THR A 140 11.19 8.25 20.54
CA THR A 140 11.63 6.88 20.83
C THR A 140 11.41 6.44 22.28
N ASN A 141 11.18 7.39 23.19
CA ASN A 141 10.92 7.11 24.60
C ASN A 141 9.43 6.79 24.87
N VAL A 142 8.56 6.98 23.88
CA VAL A 142 7.14 6.70 23.98
C VAL A 142 6.87 5.35 23.29
N PRO A 143 6.41 4.33 24.02
CA PRO A 143 6.11 3.03 23.43
C PRO A 143 4.89 3.13 22.51
N PHE A 144 4.84 2.26 21.51
CA PHE A 144 3.63 2.06 20.70
C PHE A 144 2.48 1.52 21.57
N PRO A 145 1.22 1.80 21.19
CA PRO A 145 0.08 1.22 21.90
C PRO A 145 0.03 -0.31 21.74
N LYS A 146 -0.61 -0.99 22.69
CA LYS A 146 -0.65 -2.46 22.73
C LYS A 146 -1.27 -3.10 21.48
N ASP A 147 -2.17 -2.40 20.81
CA ASP A 147 -2.86 -2.83 19.60
C ASP A 147 -2.24 -2.27 18.31
N PHE A 148 -1.06 -1.63 18.37
CA PHE A 148 -0.39 -1.01 17.23
C PHE A 148 -0.29 -1.92 15.99
N ARG A 149 0.14 -3.17 16.18
CA ARG A 149 0.23 -4.13 15.07
C ARG A 149 -1.14 -4.44 14.47
N GLN A 150 -2.19 -4.52 15.28
CA GLN A 150 -3.55 -4.75 14.80
C GLN A 150 -4.07 -3.55 14.00
N ILE A 151 -3.73 -2.33 14.44
CA ILE A 151 -4.01 -1.10 13.68
C ILE A 151 -3.30 -1.14 12.32
N CYS A 152 -2.00 -1.46 12.29
CA CYS A 152 -1.22 -1.56 11.05
C CYS A 152 -1.76 -2.65 10.12
N LYS A 153 -2.14 -3.82 10.64
CA LYS A 153 -2.82 -4.89 9.89
C LYS A 153 -4.09 -4.36 9.19
N LYS A 154 -4.91 -3.61 9.92
CA LYS A 154 -6.14 -3.00 9.37
C LYS A 154 -5.84 -1.97 8.29
N ILE A 155 -4.84 -1.12 8.49
CA ILE A 155 -4.40 -0.13 7.49
C ILE A 155 -3.92 -0.84 6.22
N LEU A 156 -2.98 -1.78 6.34
CA LEU A 156 -2.38 -2.47 5.19
C LEU A 156 -3.41 -3.33 4.44
N THR A 157 -4.30 -4.03 5.15
CA THR A 157 -5.39 -4.79 4.52
C THR A 157 -6.32 -3.88 3.71
N ARG A 158 -6.63 -2.68 4.20
CA ARG A 158 -7.46 -1.72 3.44
C ARG A 158 -6.70 -1.09 2.27
N LEU A 159 -5.41 -0.78 2.43
CA LEU A 159 -4.55 -0.31 1.33
C LEU A 159 -4.44 -1.34 0.21
N PHE A 160 -4.43 -2.64 0.54
CA PHE A 160 -4.43 -3.71 -0.46
C PHE A 160 -5.63 -3.64 -1.40
N ARG A 161 -6.81 -3.23 -0.91
CA ARG A 161 -8.02 -3.07 -1.73
C ARG A 161 -7.84 -2.03 -2.83
N VAL A 162 -7.00 -1.01 -2.61
CA VAL A 162 -6.67 -0.01 -3.63
C VAL A 162 -5.85 -0.63 -4.75
N PHE A 163 -4.88 -1.52 -4.44
CA PHE A 163 -4.21 -2.29 -5.49
C PHE A 163 -5.21 -3.13 -6.27
N VAL A 164 -6.03 -3.93 -5.59
CA VAL A 164 -7.02 -4.80 -6.25
C VAL A 164 -7.88 -4.00 -7.22
N HIS A 165 -8.42 -2.87 -6.76
CA HIS A 165 -9.27 -2.02 -7.59
C HIS A 165 -8.52 -1.44 -8.80
N VAL A 166 -7.33 -0.87 -8.59
CA VAL A 166 -6.54 -0.27 -9.67
C VAL A 166 -6.09 -1.31 -10.70
N TYR A 167 -5.63 -2.48 -10.26
CA TYR A 167 -5.21 -3.56 -11.16
C TYR A 167 -6.35 -4.13 -12.00
N ILE A 168 -7.58 -4.14 -11.47
CA ILE A 168 -8.71 -4.76 -12.17
C ILE A 168 -9.42 -3.77 -13.08
N HIS A 169 -9.56 -2.52 -12.67
CA HIS A 169 -10.40 -1.54 -13.36
C HIS A 169 -9.63 -0.43 -14.06
N HIS A 170 -8.36 -0.22 -13.72
CA HIS A 170 -7.58 0.93 -14.18
C HIS A 170 -6.18 0.55 -14.66
N PHE A 171 -5.92 -0.72 -14.96
CA PHE A 171 -4.60 -1.17 -15.40
C PHE A 171 -4.23 -0.61 -16.77
N ASP A 172 -5.17 -0.54 -17.71
CA ASP A 172 -4.97 0.09 -19.03
C ASP A 172 -4.48 1.53 -18.89
N ARG A 173 -5.07 2.29 -17.97
CA ARG A 173 -4.62 3.65 -17.68
C ARG A 173 -3.19 3.70 -17.15
N LEU A 174 -2.77 2.72 -16.34
CA LEU A 174 -1.37 2.63 -15.89
C LEU A 174 -0.43 2.36 -17.07
N VAL A 175 -0.82 1.50 -18.01
CA VAL A 175 -0.06 1.21 -19.23
C VAL A 175 0.05 2.46 -20.11
N ASP A 176 -1.06 3.17 -20.32
CA ASP A 176 -1.11 4.38 -21.15
C ASP A 176 -0.13 5.47 -20.70
N ILE A 177 0.07 5.59 -19.38
CA ILE A 177 0.98 6.57 -18.79
C ILE A 177 2.38 6.00 -18.48
N GLY A 178 2.66 4.74 -18.85
CA GLY A 178 3.92 4.05 -18.58
C GLY A 178 4.21 3.82 -17.09
N ALA A 179 3.17 3.77 -16.25
CA ALA A 179 3.28 3.57 -14.81
C ALA A 179 3.24 2.09 -14.40
N GLU A 180 2.98 1.15 -15.31
CA GLU A 180 2.79 -0.25 -14.93
C GLU A 180 4.01 -0.89 -14.25
N PRO A 181 5.29 -0.69 -14.66
CA PRO A 181 6.42 -1.35 -14.01
C PRO A 181 6.62 -0.80 -12.61
N HIS A 182 6.31 0.49 -12.45
CA HIS A 182 6.38 1.24 -11.22
C HIS A 182 5.37 0.69 -10.19
N VAL A 183 4.11 0.54 -10.59
CA VAL A 183 3.07 -0.04 -9.74
C VAL A 183 3.35 -1.51 -9.42
N ASN A 184 3.86 -2.28 -10.37
CA ASN A 184 4.26 -3.67 -10.16
C ASN A 184 5.37 -3.83 -9.12
N THR A 185 6.40 -2.99 -9.16
CA THR A 185 7.46 -3.01 -8.13
C THR A 185 6.93 -2.57 -6.76
N LEU A 186 6.04 -1.57 -6.72
CA LEU A 186 5.36 -1.17 -5.48
C LEU A 186 4.55 -2.33 -4.89
N TYR A 187 3.76 -3.02 -5.71
CA TYR A 187 2.96 -4.16 -5.27
C TYR A 187 3.84 -5.32 -4.77
N LYS A 188 4.92 -5.67 -5.49
CA LYS A 188 5.85 -6.73 -5.05
C LYS A 188 6.49 -6.41 -3.71
N HIS A 189 6.92 -5.17 -3.52
CA HIS A 189 7.45 -4.70 -2.23
C HIS A 189 6.39 -4.81 -1.12
N PHE A 190 5.16 -4.37 -1.39
CA PHE A 190 4.04 -4.50 -0.47
C PHE A 190 3.76 -5.95 -0.10
N TYR A 191 3.62 -6.82 -1.11
CA TYR A 191 3.33 -8.24 -0.93
C TYR A 191 4.38 -8.92 -0.04
N PHE A 192 5.67 -8.81 -0.39
CA PHE A 192 6.72 -9.44 0.42
C PHE A 192 6.75 -8.91 1.85
N PHE A 193 6.54 -7.60 2.04
CA PHE A 193 6.51 -7.02 3.38
C PHE A 193 5.33 -7.55 4.21
N VAL A 194 4.11 -7.55 3.66
CA VAL A 194 2.93 -7.98 4.41
C VAL A 194 2.91 -9.48 4.69
N THR A 195 3.51 -10.29 3.81
CA THR A 195 3.65 -11.73 4.04
C THR A 195 4.74 -12.05 5.06
N GLU A 196 5.90 -11.38 5.01
CA GLU A 196 7.01 -11.58 5.96
C GLU A 196 6.56 -11.42 7.42
N TYR A 197 5.72 -10.42 7.68
CA TYR A 197 5.26 -10.08 9.04
C TYR A 197 3.80 -10.47 9.33
N ASN A 198 3.17 -11.28 8.47
CA ASN A 198 1.78 -11.73 8.62
C ASN A 198 0.79 -10.57 8.86
N LEU A 199 0.93 -9.49 8.09
CA LEU A 199 0.17 -8.25 8.24
C LEU A 199 -1.14 -8.24 7.44
N VAL A 200 -1.23 -9.08 6.40
CA VAL A 200 -2.44 -9.31 5.60
C VAL A 200 -2.62 -10.81 5.46
N SER A 201 -3.86 -11.30 5.61
CA SER A 201 -4.14 -12.74 5.53
C SER A 201 -4.06 -13.23 4.08
N SER A 202 -3.66 -14.50 3.90
CA SER A 202 -3.60 -15.11 2.56
C SER A 202 -4.94 -15.05 1.83
N LYS A 203 -6.06 -15.20 2.56
CA LYS A 203 -7.42 -15.11 2.02
C LYS A 203 -7.72 -13.74 1.40
N GLU A 204 -7.23 -12.64 1.99
CA GLU A 204 -7.38 -11.31 1.39
C GLU A 204 -6.53 -11.21 0.11
N LEU A 205 -5.30 -11.74 0.15
CA LEU A 205 -4.36 -11.68 -0.98
C LEU A 205 -4.81 -12.49 -2.22
N GLU A 206 -5.69 -13.48 -2.05
CA GLU A 206 -6.27 -14.27 -3.15
C GLU A 206 -6.96 -13.41 -4.23
N ALA A 207 -7.42 -12.21 -3.88
CA ALA A 207 -8.11 -11.31 -4.81
C ALA A 207 -7.28 -10.96 -6.04
N LEU A 208 -5.94 -10.95 -5.93
CA LEU A 208 -5.03 -10.75 -7.07
C LEU A 208 -4.35 -12.03 -7.54
N VAL A 209 -4.29 -13.09 -6.73
CA VAL A 209 -3.72 -14.39 -7.13
C VAL A 209 -4.59 -15.08 -8.18
N CYS A 210 -5.91 -14.97 -8.07
CA CYS A 210 -6.86 -15.65 -8.97
C CYS A 210 -7.33 -14.79 -10.15
N TYR A 211 -6.67 -13.66 -10.46
CA TYR A 211 -7.08 -12.82 -11.59
C TYR A 211 -6.56 -13.44 -12.91
N PRO A 212 -7.44 -13.82 -13.86
CA PRO A 212 -7.08 -14.62 -15.03
C PRO A 212 -6.37 -13.85 -16.15
N ASP A 213 -6.11 -12.56 -15.96
CA ASP A 213 -5.44 -11.76 -16.97
C ASP A 213 -3.95 -12.10 -17.05
N TYR A 214 -3.52 -12.59 -18.22
CA TYR A 214 -2.20 -13.17 -18.49
C TYR A 214 -1.06 -12.24 -18.08
N LEU A 215 -1.27 -10.92 -18.13
CA LEU A 215 -0.26 -9.94 -17.78
C LEU A 215 -0.04 -9.88 -16.27
N ILE A 216 -1.11 -9.78 -15.47
CA ILE A 216 -1.05 -9.81 -13.99
C ILE A 216 -0.59 -11.19 -13.53
N TYR A 217 -1.12 -12.26 -14.13
CA TYR A 217 -0.65 -13.62 -13.92
C TYR A 217 0.85 -13.76 -14.20
N SER A 218 1.39 -13.14 -15.26
CA SER A 218 2.83 -13.18 -15.55
C SER A 218 3.68 -12.31 -14.61
N ILE A 219 3.17 -11.15 -14.19
CA ILE A 219 3.85 -10.25 -13.23
C ILE A 219 3.92 -10.89 -11.85
N LEU A 220 2.85 -11.57 -11.44
CA LEU A 220 2.71 -12.28 -10.17
C LEU A 220 3.35 -13.66 -10.19
N LEU A 221 3.32 -14.41 -11.31
CA LEU A 221 3.74 -15.82 -11.35
C LEU A 221 4.96 -16.17 -12.21
N LYS A 222 5.44 -15.34 -13.16
CA LYS A 222 6.70 -15.67 -13.88
C LYS A 222 7.98 -15.58 -13.02
N LYS A 223 7.84 -15.34 -11.70
CA LYS A 223 8.85 -15.65 -10.67
C LYS A 223 8.28 -16.40 -9.45
N CYS A 224 7.02 -16.82 -9.46
CA CYS A 224 6.42 -17.64 -8.39
C CYS A 224 6.32 -19.13 -8.74
N GLU A 225 6.96 -19.59 -9.83
CA GLU A 225 7.32 -21.01 -9.93
C GLU A 225 8.19 -21.49 -8.75
N TYR A 226 8.74 -20.58 -7.94
CA TYR A 226 9.45 -20.88 -6.69
C TYR A 226 8.63 -20.70 -5.39
N ILE A 227 7.34 -20.33 -5.43
CA ILE A 227 6.53 -20.17 -4.19
C ILE A 227 5.72 -21.44 -3.87
N TYR A 228 5.58 -22.40 -4.78
CA TYR A 228 4.88 -23.67 -4.54
C TYR A 228 5.78 -24.92 -4.59
N MET A 229 7.11 -24.76 -4.50
CA MET A 229 8.04 -25.88 -4.30
C MET A 229 9.02 -25.59 -3.14
N LEU A 230 8.47 -25.52 -1.92
CA LEU A 230 9.03 -26.00 -0.63
C LEU A 230 8.15 -25.55 0.53
#